data_AF-A0A2H9L081-F1
#
_entry.id   AF-A0A2H9L081-F1
#
_cell.length_a   1.000
_cell.length_b   1.000
_cell.length_c   1.000
_cell.angle_alpha   90.00
_cell.angle_beta   90.00
_cell.angle_gamma   90.00
#
_symmetry.space_group_name_H-M   'P 1'
#
loop_
_entity.id
_entity.type
_entity.pdbx_description
1 polymer ?
#
loop_
_entity_poly.entity_id
_entity_poly.type
_entity_poly.pdbx_seq_one_letter_code
_entity_poly.pdbx_strand_id
1 'polypeptide(L)'
;MLAKKSSKKQKEKLEHNLVPQHILLTEEEKQKVFAKFSATALNFPKINAADPALIGMDAKQGDLVLIKRKDSTSTHDYYRLVAKG
;
A
#
# COMPACT_ATOMS: atom_id res chain seq x y z
N MET A 1 35.88 -16.15 13.89
CA MET A 1 35.55 -14.73 14.16
C MET A 1 34.88 -14.16 12.90
N LEU A 2 33.57 -14.35 12.76
CA LEU A 2 32.50 -13.42 13.14
C LEU A 2 32.19 -12.37 12.05
N ALA A 3 31.19 -12.76 11.23
CA ALA A 3 30.13 -11.93 10.64
C ALA A 3 30.49 -10.72 9.75
N LYS A 4 30.44 -10.94 8.42
CA LYS A 4 30.05 -9.89 7.47
C LYS A 4 28.54 -9.63 7.62
N LYS A 5 28.15 -8.68 8.48
CA LYS A 5 26.79 -8.11 8.46
C LYS A 5 26.66 -7.20 7.25
N SER A 6 26.07 -7.74 6.17
CA SER A 6 25.52 -6.95 5.07
C SER A 6 24.41 -6.06 5.63
N SER A 7 24.71 -4.77 5.83
CA SER A 7 23.75 -3.76 6.23
C SER A 7 22.66 -3.63 5.16
N LYS A 8 21.52 -4.31 5.37
CA LYS A 8 20.29 -4.05 4.62
C LYS A 8 19.96 -2.57 4.81
N LYS A 9 20.18 -1.77 3.77
CA LYS A 9 19.81 -0.35 3.70
C LYS A 9 18.30 -0.27 3.88
N GLN A 10 17.85 -0.06 5.12
CA GLN A 10 16.46 0.21 5.40
C GLN A 10 16.15 1.55 4.73
N LYS A 11 15.46 1.51 3.59
CA LYS A 11 14.90 2.74 3.01
C LYS A 11 13.90 3.24 4.06
N GLU A 12 14.27 4.35 4.69
CA GLU A 12 13.43 4.99 5.68
C GLU A 12 12.08 5.34 5.04
N LYS A 13 11.00 5.00 5.74
CA LYS A 13 9.64 5.35 5.36
C LYS A 13 9.59 6.85 5.15
N LEU A 14 9.07 7.29 4.01
CA LEU A 14 8.96 8.72 3.67
C LEU A 14 7.89 9.37 4.57
N GLU A 15 8.27 9.72 5.79
CA GLU A 15 7.39 10.38 6.75
C GLU A 15 7.38 11.88 6.46
N HIS A 16 6.51 12.26 5.52
CA HIS A 16 6.25 13.65 5.18
C HIS A 16 4.77 13.96 5.33
N ASN A 17 4.45 15.22 5.61
CA ASN A 17 3.06 15.71 5.74
C ASN A 17 2.19 15.35 4.51
N LEU A 18 2.79 15.31 3.32
CA LEU A 18 2.10 15.01 2.06
C LEU A 18 1.94 13.52 1.76
N VAL A 19 2.57 12.62 2.54
CA VAL A 19 2.46 11.17 2.33
C VAL A 19 1.32 10.64 3.20
N PRO A 20 0.19 10.20 2.61
CA PRO A 20 -0.92 9.67 3.37
C PRO A 20 -0.59 8.33 4.05
N GLN A 21 -1.44 7.91 4.98
CA GLN A 21 -1.29 6.62 5.62
C GLN A 21 -1.71 5.49 4.67
N HIS A 22 -0.82 4.51 4.48
CA HIS A 22 -1.06 3.32 3.68
C HIS A 22 -1.29 2.14 4.62
N ILE A 23 -2.34 1.36 4.35
CA ILE A 23 -2.75 0.19 5.14
C ILE A 23 -2.95 -0.97 4.18
N LEU A 24 -2.29 -2.10 4.43
CA LEU A 24 -2.48 -3.33 3.66
C LEU A 24 -3.77 -3.99 4.16
N LEU A 25 -4.72 -4.24 3.25
CA LEU A 25 -5.97 -4.89 3.60
C LEU A 25 -5.79 -6.41 3.63
N THR A 26 -6.49 -7.07 4.55
CA THR A 26 -6.57 -8.54 4.55
C THR A 26 -7.46 -9.05 3.41
N GLU A 27 -7.42 -10.35 3.14
CA GLU A 27 -8.25 -10.96 2.10
C GLU A 27 -9.75 -10.77 2.35
N GLU A 28 -10.18 -10.83 3.62
CA GLU A 28 -11.57 -10.58 4.02
C GLU A 28 -12.00 -9.14 3.76
N GLU A 29 -11.16 -8.16 4.13
CA GLU A 29 -11.45 -6.75 3.89
C GLU A 29 -11.47 -6.43 2.40
N LYS A 30 -10.55 -7.00 1.64
CA LYS A 30 -10.47 -6.89 0.19
C LYS A 30 -11.75 -7.39 -0.48
N GLN A 31 -12.29 -8.54 -0.06
CA GLN A 31 -13.57 -9.04 -0.56
C GLN A 31 -14.72 -8.08 -0.23
N LYS A 32 -14.76 -7.52 0.99
CA LYS A 32 -15.77 -6.51 1.35
C LYS A 32 -15.69 -5.27 0.47
N VAL A 33 -14.48 -4.81 0.14
CA VAL A 33 -14.26 -3.67 -0.75
C VAL A 33 -14.72 -4.00 -2.18
N PHE A 34 -14.37 -5.17 -2.71
CA PHE A 34 -14.82 -5.60 -4.03
C PHE A 34 -16.35 -5.71 -4.12
N ALA A 35 -16.99 -6.23 -3.07
CA ALA A 35 -18.45 -6.27 -2.97
C ALA A 35 -19.06 -4.87 -2.86
N LYS A 36 -18.47 -3.97 -2.05
CA LYS A 36 -18.96 -2.59 -1.86
C LYS A 36 -18.97 -1.79 -3.16
N PHE A 37 -17.96 -1.97 -4.00
CA PHE A 37 -17.83 -1.25 -5.27
C PHE A 37 -18.34 -2.04 -6.48
N SER A 38 -18.84 -3.27 -6.27
CA SER A 38 -19.20 -4.21 -7.35
C SER A 38 -18.14 -4.26 -8.45
N ALA A 39 -16.87 -4.29 -8.05
CA ALA A 39 -15.72 -4.07 -8.93
C ALA A 39 -14.70 -5.20 -8.80
N THR A 40 -14.06 -5.53 -9.92
CA THR A 40 -12.96 -6.50 -9.97
C THR A 40 -11.63 -5.81 -9.69
N ALA A 41 -10.61 -6.56 -9.26
CA ALA A 41 -9.25 -6.06 -9.01
C ALA A 41 -8.71 -5.17 -10.15
N LEU A 42 -9.03 -5.48 -11.41
CA LEU A 42 -8.58 -4.73 -12.58
C LEU A 42 -9.16 -3.30 -12.68
N ASN A 43 -10.30 -3.04 -12.03
CA ASN A 43 -10.96 -1.74 -12.03
C ASN A 43 -10.33 -0.75 -11.04
N PHE A 44 -9.51 -1.24 -10.11
CA PHE A 44 -8.84 -0.39 -9.14
C PHE A 44 -7.56 0.20 -9.74
N PRO A 45 -7.24 1.47 -9.43
CA PRO A 45 -5.95 2.05 -9.79
C PRO A 45 -4.80 1.20 -9.29
N LYS A 46 -3.80 0.98 -10.13
CA LYS A 46 -2.66 0.13 -9.81
C LYS A 46 -1.54 0.93 -9.16
N ILE A 47 -0.85 0.33 -8.20
CA ILE A 47 0.41 0.83 -7.62
C ILE A 47 1.51 -0.19 -7.90
N ASN A 48 2.71 0.27 -8.21
CA ASN A 48 3.83 -0.62 -8.48
C ASN A 48 4.28 -1.27 -7.17
N ALA A 49 4.55 -2.58 -7.17
CA ALA A 49 5.16 -3.26 -6.03
C ALA A 49 6.51 -2.65 -5.62
N ALA A 50 7.20 -1.96 -6.54
CA ALA A 50 8.44 -1.25 -6.27
C ALA A 50 8.24 0.20 -5.76
N ASP A 51 6.99 0.63 -5.51
CA ASP A 51 6.69 1.99 -5.09
C ASP A 51 7.26 2.31 -3.69
N PRO A 52 7.90 3.47 -3.48
CA PRO A 52 8.46 3.84 -2.19
C PRO A 52 7.46 3.91 -1.04
N ALA A 53 6.18 4.16 -1.30
CA ALA A 53 5.14 4.24 -0.27
C ALA A 53 4.77 2.87 0.32
N LEU A 54 5.11 1.77 -0.38
CA LEU A 54 4.92 0.40 0.10
C LEU A 54 6.14 -0.14 0.85
N ILE A 55 7.24 0.64 0.94
CA ILE A 55 8.44 0.22 1.65
C ILE A 55 8.13 0.06 3.14
N GLY A 56 8.48 -1.11 3.68
CA GLY A 56 8.18 -1.47 5.07
C GLY A 56 6.82 -2.15 5.24
N MET A 57 6.01 -2.27 4.18
CA MET A 57 4.82 -3.11 4.12
C MET A 57 5.15 -4.41 3.37
N ASP A 58 4.67 -5.57 3.83
CA ASP A 58 4.86 -6.87 3.14
C ASP A 58 3.84 -7.02 1.98
N ALA A 59 3.63 -5.96 1.21
CA ALA A 59 2.64 -5.90 0.16
C ALA A 59 3.10 -6.73 -1.06
N LYS A 60 2.26 -7.67 -1.50
CA LYS A 60 2.53 -8.56 -2.64
C LYS A 60 1.66 -8.23 -3.83
N GLN A 61 2.05 -8.72 -4.99
CA GLN A 61 1.25 -8.58 -6.20
C GLN A 61 -0.15 -9.16 -5.99
N GLY A 62 -1.16 -8.36 -6.33
CA GLY A 62 -2.55 -8.70 -6.15
C GLY A 62 -3.15 -8.13 -4.86
N ASP A 63 -2.37 -7.66 -3.89
CA ASP A 63 -2.91 -7.07 -2.67
C ASP A 63 -3.61 -5.74 -2.91
N LEU A 64 -4.51 -5.39 -2.00
CA LEU A 64 -5.23 -4.12 -2.03
C LEU A 64 -4.75 -3.25 -0.88
N VAL A 65 -4.35 -2.03 -1.19
CA VAL A 65 -3.85 -1.05 -0.23
C VAL A 65 -4.90 0.03 -0.07
N LEU A 66 -5.30 0.27 1.18
CA LEU A 66 -6.11 1.40 1.58
C LEU A 66 -5.19 2.58 1.88
N ILE A 67 -5.50 3.71 1.28
CA ILE A 67 -4.81 4.98 1.44
C ILE A 67 -5.79 5.94 2.12
N LYS A 68 -5.54 6.25 3.38
CA LYS A 68 -6.30 7.25 4.13
C LYS A 68 -5.65 8.61 3.92
N ARG A 69 -6.24 9.43 3.05
CA ARG A 69 -5.78 10.80 2.81
C ARG A 69 -6.66 11.76 3.60
N LYS A 70 -6.05 12.51 4.52
CA LYS A 70 -6.70 13.63 5.19
C LYS A 70 -6.46 14.90 4.38
N ASP A 71 -7.52 15.59 4.02
CA ASP A 71 -7.48 16.93 3.44
C ASP A 71 -8.11 17.95 4.40
N SER A 72 -8.23 19.19 3.94
CA SER A 72 -8.79 20.30 4.71
C SER A 72 -10.25 20.09 5.09
N THR A 73 -11.00 19.32 4.30
CA THR A 73 -12.45 19.19 4.43
C THR A 73 -12.84 17.86 5.05
N SER A 74 -12.17 16.77 4.67
CA SER A 74 -12.52 15.43 5.15
C SER A 74 -11.36 14.44 5.08
N THR A 75 -11.64 13.19 5.46
CA THR A 75 -10.72 12.07 5.25
C THR A 75 -11.31 11.20 4.14
N HIS A 76 -10.51 10.94 3.10
CA HIS A 76 -10.89 10.12 1.97
C HIS A 76 -10.14 8.79 1.97
N ASP A 77 -10.90 7.72 1.75
CA ASP A 77 -10.39 6.37 1.60
C ASP A 77 -10.19 6.06 0.11
N TYR A 78 -8.95 5.82 -0.29
CA TYR A 78 -8.57 5.42 -1.64
C TYR A 78 -8.04 3.99 -1.66
N TYR A 79 -8.46 3.19 -2.64
CA TYR A 79 -8.04 1.79 -2.77
C TYR A 79 -7.18 1.61 -4.02
N ARG A 80 -6.00 1.00 -3.86
CA ARG A 80 -5.09 0.70 -4.99
C ARG A 80 -4.65 -0.75 -4.99
N LEU A 81 -4.63 -1.36 -6.17
CA LEU A 81 -4.16 -2.73 -6.37
C LEU A 81 -2.65 -2.75 -6.60
N VAL A 82 -1.92 -3.57 -5.85
CA VAL A 82 -0.50 -3.79 -6.07
C VAL A 82 -0.32 -4.64 -7.33
N ALA A 83 0.31 -4.05 -8.34
CA ALA A 83 0.65 -4.71 -9.59
C ALA A 83 2.17 -4.66 -9.80
N LYS A 84 2.70 -5.66 -10.49
CA LYS A 84 4.04 -5.55 -11.04
C LYS A 84 3.97 -4.65 -12.27
N GLY A 85 4.78 -3.57 -12.27
CA GLY A 85 4.94 -2.70 -13.42
C GLY A 85 5.64 -3.38 -14.57
#